data_AF-A0A9P1GQ72-F1
#
_entry.id   AF-A0A9P1GQ72-F1
#
_cell.length_a   1.000
_cell.length_b   1.000
_cell.length_c   1.000
_cell.angle_alpha   90.00
_cell.angle_beta   90.00
_cell.angle_gamma   90.00
#
_symmetry.space_group_name_H-M   'P 1'
#
loop_
_entity.id
_entity.type
_entity.pdbx_description
1 polymer ?
#
loop_
_entity_poly.entity_id
_entity_poly.type
_entity_poly.pdbx_seq_one_letter_code
_entity_poly.pdbx_strand_id
1 'polypeptide(L)'
;MSSARRRMEAERLYDAALGGSPCDESPLVQMMMRLQEELRAYLFLFVEVASLGAAAPTCRPLRDFLWNDPAFWKVYAGVCFSRVSQVSDAASLRERFRIWLFHLEDEWATDFQEGLLQENHSDFGANYLQLFKDARYIASGLMPWDNCQQVKTFSDVSSTMLREYNPKQLDERWAAESFISKVEGREDVFSKDQVRGIIEAFEESLEKSILQQHLEGVEDAQWGEPIAEGAEWQSWDLEEDSEDSFGLGDE
;
A
#
# COMPACT_ATOMS: atom_id res chain seq x y z
N MET A 1 -14.67 -43.85 10.26
CA MET A 1 -13.30 -43.27 10.34
C MET A 1 -13.41 -41.76 10.43
N SER A 2 -12.82 -41.14 11.46
CA SER A 2 -12.94 -39.69 11.70
C SER A 2 -12.26 -38.87 10.60
N SER A 3 -12.78 -37.67 10.34
CA SER A 3 -12.24 -36.73 9.33
C SER A 3 -10.73 -36.49 9.52
N ALA A 4 -10.27 -36.39 10.77
CA ALA A 4 -8.85 -36.21 11.09
C ALA A 4 -7.95 -37.36 10.61
N ARG A 5 -8.45 -38.61 10.65
CA ARG A 5 -7.68 -39.78 10.20
C ARG A 5 -7.50 -39.80 8.67
N ARG A 6 -8.54 -39.39 7.93
CA ARG A 6 -8.47 -39.23 6.47
C ARG A 6 -7.55 -38.08 6.05
N ARG A 7 -7.51 -37.00 6.83
CA ARG A 7 -6.60 -35.87 6.59
C ARG A 7 -5.13 -36.27 6.81
N MET A 8 -4.84 -36.99 7.89
CA MET A 8 -3.50 -37.55 8.14
C MET A 8 -3.08 -38.60 7.10
N GLU A 9 -3.99 -39.45 6.63
CA GLU A 9 -3.69 -40.40 5.55
C GLU A 9 -3.45 -39.69 4.21
N ALA A 10 -4.21 -38.64 3.90
CA ALA A 10 -3.99 -37.85 2.69
C ALA A 10 -2.65 -37.10 2.74
N GLU A 11 -2.27 -36.52 3.88
CA GLU A 11 -0.95 -35.90 4.07
C GLU A 11 0.19 -36.91 3.96
N ARG A 12 0.04 -38.10 4.56
CA ARG A 12 1.05 -39.17 4.42
C ARG A 12 1.20 -39.68 3.00
N LEU A 13 0.09 -39.82 2.27
CA LEU A 13 0.12 -40.26 0.87
C LEU A 13 0.68 -39.17 -0.05
N TYR A 14 0.43 -37.89 0.27
CA TYR A 14 1.03 -36.75 -0.43
C TYR A 14 2.55 -36.67 -0.17
N ASP A 15 2.98 -36.83 1.08
CA ASP A 15 4.40 -36.89 1.46
C ASP A 15 5.10 -38.11 0.84
N ALA A 16 4.44 -39.26 0.74
CA ALA A 16 4.98 -40.47 0.12
C ALA A 16 5.01 -40.40 -1.42
N ALA A 17 4.03 -39.73 -2.04
CA ALA A 17 4.00 -39.48 -3.49
C ALA A 17 5.01 -38.41 -3.91
N LEU A 18 5.33 -37.48 -3.01
CA LEU A 18 6.47 -36.56 -3.09
C LEU A 18 7.77 -37.20 -2.58
N GLY A 19 7.83 -38.53 -2.48
CA GLY A 19 9.05 -39.33 -2.31
C GLY A 19 9.97 -39.19 -3.52
N GLY A 20 10.34 -37.96 -3.85
CA GLY A 20 11.44 -37.64 -4.71
C GLY A 20 12.70 -38.27 -4.12
N SER A 21 13.53 -38.80 -5.02
CA SER A 21 14.98 -38.78 -4.84
C SER A 21 15.37 -37.57 -4.00
N PRO A 22 16.26 -37.66 -3.00
CA PRO A 22 16.68 -36.49 -2.21
C PRO A 22 16.96 -35.38 -3.19
N CYS A 23 16.01 -34.44 -3.32
CA CYS A 23 16.16 -33.34 -4.23
C CYS A 23 17.37 -32.65 -3.65
N ASP A 24 18.46 -32.59 -4.41
CA ASP A 24 19.61 -31.79 -4.04
C ASP A 24 19.07 -30.37 -3.82
N GLU A 25 18.73 -30.08 -2.56
CA GLU A 25 18.27 -28.77 -2.16
C GLU A 25 19.33 -27.82 -2.68
N SER A 26 18.89 -26.74 -3.34
CA SER A 26 19.81 -25.75 -3.87
C SER A 26 20.90 -25.46 -2.82
N PRO A 27 22.20 -25.41 -3.21
CA PRO A 27 23.27 -25.13 -2.26
C PRO A 27 23.01 -23.91 -1.38
N LEU A 28 22.25 -22.94 -1.90
CA LEU A 28 21.78 -21.76 -1.17
C LEU A 28 20.83 -22.14 0.00
N VAL A 29 19.83 -23.00 -0.24
CA VAL A 29 18.88 -23.44 0.80
C VAL A 29 19.61 -24.20 1.90
N GLN A 30 20.51 -25.11 1.52
CA GLN A 30 21.34 -25.84 2.48
C GLN A 30 22.22 -24.90 3.30
N MET A 31 22.83 -23.89 2.66
CA MET A 31 23.60 -22.86 3.36
C MET A 31 22.72 -22.11 4.36
N MET A 32 21.54 -21.64 3.94
CA MET A 32 20.60 -20.91 4.80
C MET A 32 20.16 -21.72 6.02
N MET A 33 19.91 -23.02 5.86
CA MET A 33 19.53 -23.92 6.96
C MET A 33 20.65 -24.15 7.97
N ARG A 34 21.92 -24.00 7.56
CA ARG A 34 23.09 -24.15 8.44
C ARG A 34 23.44 -22.88 9.20
N LEU A 35 22.86 -21.74 8.82
CA LEU A 35 23.06 -20.49 9.53
C LEU A 35 22.27 -20.49 10.85
N GLN A 36 22.88 -19.94 11.89
CA GLN A 36 22.19 -19.65 13.15
C GLN A 36 21.03 -18.68 12.90
N GLU A 37 19.98 -18.75 13.72
CA GLU A 37 18.78 -17.92 13.60
C GLU A 37 19.09 -16.43 13.56
N GLU A 38 20.11 -15.97 14.28
CA GLU A 38 20.53 -14.57 14.28
C GLU A 38 21.11 -14.14 12.93
N LEU A 39 21.93 -14.98 12.31
CA LEU A 39 22.48 -14.70 10.98
C LEU A 39 21.39 -14.77 9.91
N ARG A 40 20.46 -15.73 10.02
CA ARG A 40 19.28 -15.79 9.14
C ARG A 40 18.46 -14.50 9.26
N ALA A 41 18.09 -14.12 10.48
CA ALA A 41 17.34 -12.90 10.75
C ALA A 41 18.06 -11.67 10.19
N TYR A 42 19.37 -11.54 10.45
CA TYR A 42 20.18 -10.43 9.95
C TYR A 42 20.18 -10.35 8.42
N LEU A 43 20.32 -11.47 7.71
CA LEU A 43 20.23 -11.47 6.24
C LEU A 43 18.85 -10.99 5.76
N PHE A 44 17.78 -11.43 6.41
CA PHE A 44 16.41 -11.04 6.05
C PHE A 44 16.05 -9.62 6.48
N LEU A 45 16.85 -8.93 7.31
CA LEU A 45 16.65 -7.50 7.60
C LEU A 45 16.92 -6.62 6.38
N PHE A 46 17.77 -7.08 5.45
CA PHE A 46 18.08 -6.37 4.21
C PHE A 46 17.14 -6.73 3.06
N VAL A 47 16.18 -7.62 3.32
CA VAL A 47 15.20 -8.08 2.34
C VAL A 47 13.84 -7.57 2.79
N GLU A 48 13.01 -7.13 1.85
CA GLU A 48 11.63 -6.77 2.16
C GLU A 48 10.88 -7.93 2.82
N VAL A 49 10.08 -7.63 3.86
CA VAL A 49 9.23 -8.61 4.56
C VAL A 49 8.34 -9.39 3.58
N ALA A 50 7.88 -8.75 2.51
CA ALA A 50 7.11 -9.39 1.44
C ALA A 50 7.87 -10.56 0.80
N SER A 51 9.18 -10.42 0.60
CA SER A 51 10.03 -11.47 0.05
C SER A 51 10.24 -12.62 1.02
N LEU A 52 10.28 -12.36 2.33
CA LEU A 52 10.28 -13.43 3.34
C LEU A 52 8.98 -14.27 3.25
N GLY A 53 7.83 -13.60 3.11
CA GLY A 53 6.55 -14.25 2.87
C GLY A 53 6.49 -15.02 1.55
N ALA A 54 7.08 -14.47 0.49
CA ALA A 54 7.15 -15.12 -0.82
C ALA A 54 8.14 -16.31 -0.86
N ALA A 55 9.22 -16.26 -0.07
CA ALA A 55 10.20 -17.34 0.02
C ALA A 55 9.66 -18.57 0.76
N ALA A 56 8.84 -18.35 1.80
CA ALA A 56 8.26 -19.42 2.62
C ALA A 56 7.54 -20.54 1.81
N PRO A 57 6.68 -20.26 0.82
CA PRO A 57 6.03 -21.32 0.04
C PRO A 57 6.94 -21.99 -1.00
N THR A 58 8.12 -21.44 -1.31
CA THR A 58 8.96 -21.96 -2.42
C THR A 58 9.57 -23.32 -2.11
N CYS A 59 9.94 -23.58 -0.87
CA CYS A 59 10.42 -24.89 -0.44
C CYS A 59 10.13 -25.15 1.04
N ARG A 60 9.87 -26.43 1.36
CA ARG A 60 9.52 -26.89 2.72
C ARG A 60 10.58 -26.52 3.76
N PRO A 61 11.90 -26.68 3.51
CA PRO A 61 12.90 -26.33 4.51
C PRO A 61 12.92 -24.83 4.84
N LEU A 62 12.88 -23.94 3.84
CA LEU A 62 12.82 -22.50 4.12
C LEU A 62 11.54 -22.14 4.88
N ARG A 63 10.40 -22.75 4.56
CA ARG A 63 9.18 -22.58 5.34
C ARG A 63 9.38 -22.95 6.80
N ASP A 64 10.01 -24.09 7.05
CA ASP A 64 10.14 -24.64 8.41
C ASP A 64 11.15 -23.83 9.23
N PHE A 65 12.25 -23.37 8.62
CA PHE A 65 13.32 -22.61 9.28
C PHE A 65 13.13 -21.09 9.28
N LEU A 66 12.21 -20.53 8.49
CA LEU A 66 11.96 -19.08 8.47
C LEU A 66 10.53 -18.76 8.91
N TRP A 67 9.54 -19.42 8.31
CA TRP A 67 8.14 -19.07 8.52
C TRP A 67 7.54 -19.69 9.79
N ASN A 68 7.92 -20.94 10.07
CA ASN A 68 7.41 -21.72 11.21
C ASN A 68 8.35 -21.74 12.41
N ASP A 69 9.57 -21.18 12.30
CA ASP A 69 10.57 -21.17 13.37
C ASP A 69 10.35 -19.99 14.33
N PRO A 70 9.89 -20.23 15.59
CA PRO A 70 9.67 -19.15 16.54
C PRO A 70 10.97 -18.44 16.96
N ALA A 71 12.12 -19.14 16.95
CA ALA A 71 13.39 -18.54 17.31
C ALA A 71 13.81 -17.50 16.27
N PHE A 72 13.65 -17.82 14.98
CA PHE A 72 13.84 -16.88 13.89
C PHE A 72 12.99 -15.60 14.08
N TRP A 73 11.68 -15.74 14.30
CA TRP A 73 10.81 -14.57 14.46
C TRP A 73 11.18 -13.72 15.68
N LYS A 74 11.57 -14.35 16.79
CA LYS A 74 12.02 -13.63 18.00
C LYS A 74 13.23 -12.75 17.73
N VAL A 75 14.18 -13.24 16.94
CA VAL A 75 15.36 -12.45 16.57
C VAL A 75 15.03 -11.43 15.49
N TYR A 76 14.29 -11.83 14.45
CA TYR A 76 13.96 -10.99 13.31
C TYR A 76 13.15 -9.74 13.68
N ALA A 77 12.11 -9.89 14.51
CA ALA A 77 11.33 -8.77 14.98
C ALA A 77 12.04 -7.97 16.09
N GLY A 78 13.03 -8.56 16.76
CA GLY A 78 13.87 -7.88 17.75
C GLY A 78 13.09 -7.07 18.80
N VAL A 79 13.30 -5.74 18.79
CA VAL A 79 12.72 -4.80 19.76
C VAL A 79 11.20 -4.77 19.77
N CYS A 80 10.54 -5.18 18.68
CA CYS A 80 9.08 -5.25 18.58
C CYS A 80 8.47 -6.20 19.62
N PHE A 81 9.26 -7.18 20.08
CA PHE A 81 8.84 -8.15 21.09
C PHE A 81 9.42 -7.88 22.49
N SER A 82 10.03 -6.71 22.71
CA SER A 82 10.59 -6.33 24.02
C SER A 82 9.57 -6.43 25.18
N ARG A 83 8.27 -6.30 24.87
CA ARG A 83 7.16 -6.41 25.84
C ARG A 83 6.51 -7.80 25.88
N VAL A 84 6.90 -8.72 24.99
CA VAL A 84 6.19 -9.98 24.73
C VAL A 84 7.11 -11.16 25.03
N SER A 85 7.38 -11.40 26.32
CA SER A 85 8.27 -12.50 26.75
C SER A 85 7.63 -13.89 26.71
N GLN A 86 6.29 -13.98 26.58
CA GLN A 86 5.55 -15.23 26.80
C GLN A 86 5.07 -15.94 25.53
N VAL A 87 5.15 -15.31 24.34
CA VAL A 87 4.67 -15.96 23.12
C VAL A 87 5.70 -16.96 22.62
N SER A 88 5.26 -18.22 22.46
CA SER A 88 6.13 -19.34 22.09
C SER A 88 5.95 -19.83 20.66
N ASP A 89 4.83 -19.54 20.01
CA ASP A 89 4.53 -20.05 18.67
C ASP A 89 4.81 -19.02 17.56
N ALA A 90 5.27 -19.49 16.41
CA ALA A 90 5.66 -18.63 15.29
C ALA A 90 4.46 -17.88 14.67
N ALA A 91 3.25 -18.46 14.72
CA ALA A 91 2.07 -17.81 14.13
C ALA A 91 1.68 -16.56 14.92
N SER A 92 1.63 -16.64 16.24
CA SER A 92 1.37 -15.49 17.12
C SER A 92 2.48 -14.44 17.03
N LEU A 93 3.75 -14.84 16.89
CA LEU A 93 4.85 -13.90 16.67
C LEU A 93 4.70 -13.17 15.33
N ARG A 94 4.39 -13.89 14.24
CA ARG A 94 4.10 -13.29 12.93
C ARG A 94 2.95 -12.30 12.98
N GLU A 95 1.88 -12.66 13.67
CA GLU A 95 0.72 -11.78 13.84
C GLU A 95 1.10 -10.52 14.62
N ARG A 96 1.85 -10.64 15.70
CA ARG A 96 2.32 -9.49 16.46
C ARG A 96 3.26 -8.61 15.63
N PHE A 97 4.13 -9.22 14.84
CA PHE A 97 5.01 -8.49 13.92
C PHE A 97 4.19 -7.74 12.85
N ARG A 98 3.16 -8.35 12.27
CA ARG A 98 2.23 -7.68 11.35
C ARG A 98 1.58 -6.46 12.00
N ILE A 99 1.00 -6.66 13.19
CA ILE A 99 0.34 -5.58 13.94
C ILE A 99 1.29 -4.41 14.15
N TRP A 100 2.52 -4.68 14.59
CA TRP A 100 3.55 -3.65 14.77
C TRP A 100 3.96 -2.99 13.45
N LEU A 101 4.24 -3.80 12.41
CA LEU A 101 4.73 -3.34 11.11
C LEU A 101 3.77 -2.36 10.44
N PHE A 102 2.47 -2.59 10.58
CA PHE A 102 1.42 -1.76 9.99
C PHE A 102 0.81 -0.74 10.97
N HIS A 103 1.42 -0.54 12.14
CA HIS A 103 0.94 0.37 13.18
C HIS A 103 -0.50 0.09 13.63
N LEU A 104 -0.91 -1.18 13.70
CA LEU A 104 -2.26 -1.62 14.10
C LEU A 104 -2.37 -1.89 15.61
N GLU A 105 -1.48 -1.31 16.42
CA GLU A 105 -1.47 -1.47 17.87
C GLU A 105 -2.57 -0.62 18.51
N ASP A 106 -3.12 -1.08 19.64
CA ASP A 106 -4.06 -0.33 20.49
C ASP A 106 -5.25 0.30 19.73
N GLU A 107 -5.39 1.63 19.75
CA GLU A 107 -6.47 2.40 19.10
C GLU A 107 -5.98 3.06 17.79
N TRP A 108 -5.25 2.32 16.96
CA TRP A 108 -4.61 2.82 15.74
C TRP A 108 -5.51 3.66 14.82
N ALA A 109 -6.81 3.34 14.72
CA ALA A 109 -7.73 4.11 13.88
C ALA A 109 -8.00 5.51 14.45
N THR A 110 -8.03 5.64 15.79
CA THR A 110 -8.12 6.93 16.48
C THR A 110 -6.81 7.69 16.32
N ASP A 111 -5.65 7.02 16.49
CA ASP A 111 -4.34 7.66 16.30
C ASP A 111 -4.18 8.20 14.87
N PHE A 112 -4.65 7.45 13.87
CA PHE A 112 -4.68 7.90 12.48
C PHE A 112 -5.58 9.13 12.28
N GLN A 113 -6.76 9.16 12.94
CA GLN A 113 -7.66 10.31 12.92
C GLN A 113 -7.01 11.54 13.57
N GLU A 114 -6.36 11.37 14.71
CA GLU A 114 -5.66 12.45 15.41
C GLU A 114 -4.51 13.00 14.57
N GLY A 115 -3.74 12.13 13.90
CA GLY A 115 -2.71 12.53 12.95
C GLY A 115 -3.26 13.40 11.82
N LEU A 116 -4.38 13.02 11.21
CA LEU A 116 -5.06 13.83 10.19
C LEU A 116 -5.47 15.20 10.73
N LEU A 117 -6.04 15.27 11.94
CA LEU A 117 -6.43 16.54 12.56
C LEU A 117 -5.22 17.44 12.82
N GLN A 118 -4.11 16.86 13.28
CA GLN A 118 -2.86 17.61 13.51
C GLN A 118 -2.30 18.18 12.20
N GLU A 119 -2.26 17.39 11.13
CA GLU A 119 -1.82 17.83 9.80
C GLU A 119 -2.73 18.92 9.23
N ASN A 120 -4.05 18.82 9.43
CA ASN A 120 -5.01 19.85 9.03
C ASN A 120 -4.84 21.18 9.80
N HIS A 121 -4.24 21.14 11.00
CA HIS A 121 -3.91 22.31 11.79
C HIS A 121 -2.49 22.85 11.56
N SER A 122 -1.70 22.23 10.68
CA SER A 122 -0.38 22.70 10.30
C SER A 122 -0.47 24.03 9.54
N ASP A 123 0.46 24.95 9.81
CA ASP A 123 0.58 26.24 9.10
C ASP A 123 0.80 26.07 7.59
N PHE A 124 1.26 24.90 7.16
CA PHE A 124 1.54 24.56 5.76
C PHE A 124 0.40 23.81 5.06
N GLY A 125 -0.69 23.52 5.78
CA GLY A 125 -1.75 22.62 5.33
C GLY A 125 -1.37 21.13 5.48
N ALA A 126 -2.37 20.26 5.38
CA ALA A 126 -2.17 18.82 5.48
C ALA A 126 -1.48 18.25 4.24
N ASN A 127 -0.50 17.38 4.44
CA ASN A 127 0.16 16.64 3.38
C ASN A 127 -0.66 15.40 2.99
N TYR A 128 -1.68 15.57 2.14
CA TYR A 128 -2.57 14.48 1.74
C TYR A 128 -1.84 13.38 0.96
N LEU A 129 -0.80 13.71 0.21
CA LEU A 129 0.06 12.71 -0.43
C LEU A 129 0.62 11.70 0.58
N GLN A 130 1.13 12.17 1.71
CA GLN A 130 1.66 11.29 2.77
C GLN A 130 0.53 10.55 3.48
N LEU A 131 -0.57 11.24 3.81
CA LEU A 131 -1.72 10.63 4.49
C LEU A 131 -2.35 9.49 3.67
N PHE A 132 -2.48 9.63 2.35
CA PHE A 132 -2.97 8.55 1.47
C PHE A 132 -1.98 7.39 1.37
N LYS A 133 -0.67 7.65 1.38
CA LYS A 133 0.35 6.59 1.43
C LYS A 133 0.25 5.80 2.73
N ASP A 134 0.08 6.48 3.85
CA ASP A 134 -0.07 5.85 5.17
C ASP A 134 -1.38 5.07 5.26
N ALA A 135 -2.49 5.64 4.78
CA ALA A 135 -3.77 4.95 4.68
C ALA A 135 -3.67 3.66 3.83
N ARG A 136 -3.01 3.73 2.67
CA ARG A 136 -2.76 2.58 1.81
C ARG A 136 -1.87 1.54 2.49
N TYR A 137 -0.86 1.98 3.23
CA TYR A 137 0.03 1.11 3.98
C TYR A 137 -0.74 0.34 5.05
N ILE A 138 -1.52 1.05 5.89
CA ILE A 138 -2.42 0.47 6.90
C ILE A 138 -3.39 -0.53 6.26
N ALA A 139 -4.10 -0.13 5.20
CA ALA A 139 -5.06 -0.99 4.49
C ALA A 139 -4.42 -2.27 3.91
N SER A 140 -3.13 -2.22 3.58
CA SER A 140 -2.39 -3.40 3.11
C SER A 140 -2.09 -4.39 4.23
N GLY A 141 -2.05 -3.93 5.48
CA GLY A 141 -1.77 -4.73 6.66
C GLY A 141 -2.98 -5.36 7.33
N LEU A 142 -4.18 -4.82 7.12
CA LEU A 142 -5.41 -5.30 7.75
C LEU A 142 -5.73 -6.75 7.38
N MET A 143 -6.38 -7.48 8.30
CA MET A 143 -6.85 -8.86 8.13
C MET A 143 -8.35 -8.98 8.45
N PRO A 144 -9.08 -9.99 7.93
CA PRO A 144 -10.53 -10.13 8.14
C PRO A 144 -10.98 -10.28 9.60
N TRP A 145 -10.06 -10.67 10.47
CA TRP A 145 -10.31 -10.84 11.91
C TRP A 145 -9.83 -9.65 12.75
N ASP A 146 -9.31 -8.59 12.13
CA ASP A 146 -9.01 -7.35 12.84
C ASP A 146 -10.30 -6.69 13.35
N ASN A 147 -10.14 -5.76 14.30
CA ASN A 147 -11.28 -5.13 14.97
C ASN A 147 -12.15 -4.35 13.96
N CYS A 148 -13.33 -4.90 13.65
CA CYS A 148 -14.27 -4.32 12.69
C CYS A 148 -14.69 -2.88 13.02
N GLN A 149 -14.71 -2.49 14.29
CA GLN A 149 -15.04 -1.13 14.70
C GLN A 149 -13.91 -0.16 14.34
N GLN A 150 -12.66 -0.56 14.48
CA GLN A 150 -11.51 0.27 14.07
C GLN A 150 -11.41 0.38 12.55
N VAL A 151 -11.68 -0.72 11.82
CA VAL A 151 -11.78 -0.67 10.35
C VAL A 151 -12.88 0.29 9.90
N LYS A 152 -14.03 0.30 10.59
CA LYS A 152 -15.10 1.27 10.34
C LYS A 152 -14.64 2.71 10.57
N THR A 153 -14.06 3.00 11.73
CA THR A 153 -13.50 4.33 12.02
C THR A 153 -12.49 4.76 10.95
N PHE A 154 -11.58 3.87 10.57
CA PHE A 154 -10.61 4.14 9.52
C PHE A 154 -11.27 4.44 8.16
N SER A 155 -12.31 3.70 7.77
CA SER A 155 -13.08 3.98 6.55
C SER A 155 -13.78 5.35 6.59
N ASP A 156 -14.36 5.70 7.73
CA ASP A 156 -15.04 6.98 7.92
C ASP A 156 -14.04 8.15 7.81
N VAL A 157 -12.88 8.03 8.49
CA VAL A 157 -11.78 9.02 8.44
C VAL A 157 -11.22 9.14 7.02
N SER A 158 -11.00 8.01 6.34
CA SER A 158 -10.50 8.00 4.96
C SER A 158 -11.48 8.68 4.00
N SER A 159 -12.78 8.49 4.20
CA SER A 159 -13.81 9.17 3.41
C SER A 159 -13.79 10.69 3.65
N THR A 160 -13.57 11.15 4.88
CA THR A 160 -13.39 12.58 5.18
C THR A 160 -12.16 13.14 4.48
N MET A 161 -11.01 12.45 4.59
CA MET A 161 -9.78 12.82 3.91
C MET A 161 -9.97 12.95 2.38
N LEU A 162 -10.72 12.02 1.76
CA LEU A 162 -11.05 12.06 0.34
C LEU A 162 -11.98 13.22 -0.07
N ARG A 163 -12.78 13.78 0.85
CA ARG A 163 -13.60 14.97 0.57
C ARG A 163 -12.83 16.28 0.73
N GLU A 164 -11.77 16.27 1.53
CA GLU A 164 -11.03 17.48 1.93
C GLU A 164 -9.78 17.74 1.07
N TYR A 165 -9.13 16.70 0.51
CA TYR A 165 -7.93 16.87 -0.32
C TYR A 165 -8.20 17.67 -1.60
N ASN A 166 -7.13 18.16 -2.25
CA ASN A 166 -7.24 18.95 -3.48
C ASN A 166 -6.99 18.09 -4.74
N PRO A 167 -8.02 17.74 -5.53
CA PRO A 167 -7.82 16.87 -6.69
C PRO A 167 -7.08 17.52 -7.86
N LYS A 168 -6.84 18.84 -7.82
CA LYS A 168 -6.01 19.55 -8.81
C LYS A 168 -4.52 19.17 -8.65
N GLN A 169 -4.11 18.69 -7.47
CA GLN A 169 -2.75 18.19 -7.23
C GLN A 169 -2.66 16.73 -7.70
N LEU A 170 -1.98 16.52 -8.83
CA LEU A 170 -1.97 15.22 -9.52
C LEU A 170 -1.33 14.09 -8.70
N ASP A 171 -0.31 14.41 -7.91
CA ASP A 171 0.37 13.47 -7.02
C ASP A 171 -0.53 13.03 -5.86
N GLU A 172 -1.26 13.96 -5.23
CA GLU A 172 -2.28 13.63 -4.22
C GLU A 172 -3.38 12.77 -4.82
N ARG A 173 -3.88 13.13 -6.01
CA ARG A 173 -4.90 12.36 -6.72
C ARG A 173 -4.43 10.94 -7.03
N TRP A 174 -3.21 10.75 -7.53
CA TRP A 174 -2.67 9.41 -7.79
C TRP A 174 -2.52 8.59 -6.51
N ALA A 175 -2.13 9.23 -5.40
CA ALA A 175 -2.07 8.56 -4.11
C ALA A 175 -3.46 8.13 -3.62
N ALA A 176 -4.47 8.99 -3.77
CA ALA A 176 -5.86 8.69 -3.47
C ALA A 176 -6.40 7.52 -4.32
N GLU A 177 -6.20 7.55 -5.64
CA GLU A 177 -6.58 6.45 -6.56
C GLU A 177 -5.91 5.13 -6.16
N SER A 178 -4.62 5.20 -5.79
CA SER A 178 -3.88 4.02 -5.36
C SER A 178 -4.36 3.45 -4.02
N PHE A 179 -4.79 4.32 -3.10
CA PHE A 179 -5.45 3.93 -1.86
C PHE A 179 -6.80 3.27 -2.12
N ILE A 180 -7.66 3.85 -2.97
CA ILE A 180 -8.98 3.29 -3.32
C ILE A 180 -8.82 1.91 -3.95
N SER A 181 -7.93 1.77 -4.93
CA SER A 181 -7.65 0.48 -5.56
C SER A 181 -7.20 -0.58 -4.54
N LYS A 182 -6.46 -0.17 -3.50
CA LYS A 182 -6.09 -1.07 -2.39
C LYS A 182 -7.31 -1.48 -1.57
N VAL A 183 -8.21 -0.56 -1.23
CA VAL A 183 -9.43 -0.85 -0.46
C VAL A 183 -10.38 -1.75 -1.24
N GLU A 184 -10.60 -1.47 -2.52
CA GLU A 184 -11.44 -2.28 -3.41
C GLU A 184 -10.92 -3.73 -3.52
N GLY A 185 -9.61 -3.91 -3.61
CA GLY A 185 -8.98 -5.23 -3.65
C GLY A 185 -9.06 -6.03 -2.35
N ARG A 186 -9.63 -5.46 -1.28
CA ARG A 186 -9.68 -6.03 0.08
C ARG A 186 -11.13 -6.25 0.55
N GLU A 187 -11.96 -6.87 -0.29
CA GLU A 187 -13.33 -7.27 0.04
C GLU A 187 -13.42 -8.24 1.24
N ASP A 188 -12.30 -8.87 1.61
CA ASP A 188 -12.16 -9.71 2.80
C ASP A 188 -12.14 -8.91 4.11
N VAL A 189 -11.77 -7.63 4.06
CA VAL A 189 -11.64 -6.73 5.21
C VAL A 189 -12.72 -5.66 5.21
N PHE A 190 -12.96 -5.02 4.07
CA PHE A 190 -13.91 -3.92 3.94
C PHE A 190 -15.27 -4.43 3.48
N SER A 191 -16.32 -4.01 4.17
CA SER A 191 -17.69 -4.24 3.71
C SER A 191 -17.98 -3.44 2.43
N LYS A 192 -18.92 -3.92 1.61
CA LYS A 192 -19.33 -3.23 0.38
C LYS A 192 -19.80 -1.80 0.63
N ASP A 193 -20.43 -1.54 1.78
CA ASP A 193 -20.89 -0.20 2.14
C ASP A 193 -19.73 0.73 2.48
N GLN A 194 -18.67 0.23 3.13
CA GLN A 194 -17.44 1.00 3.39
C GLN A 194 -16.71 1.32 2.09
N VAL A 195 -16.52 0.32 1.22
CA VAL A 195 -15.87 0.52 -0.09
C VAL A 195 -16.65 1.56 -0.91
N ARG A 196 -17.98 1.42 -0.98
CA ARG A 196 -18.83 2.37 -1.69
C ARG A 196 -18.71 3.79 -1.12
N GLY A 197 -18.77 3.95 0.20
CA GLY A 197 -18.66 5.28 0.83
C GLY A 197 -17.32 5.98 0.57
N ILE A 198 -16.23 5.21 0.49
CA ILE A 198 -14.89 5.72 0.14
C ILE A 198 -14.85 6.17 -1.33
N ILE A 199 -15.41 5.37 -2.25
CA ILE A 199 -15.47 5.72 -3.69
C ILE A 199 -16.33 6.97 -3.90
N GLU A 200 -17.53 7.01 -3.31
CA GLU A 200 -18.44 8.16 -3.41
C GLU A 200 -17.77 9.45 -2.89
N ALA A 201 -16.99 9.38 -1.81
CA ALA A 201 -16.24 10.53 -1.28
C ALA A 201 -15.16 11.05 -2.26
N PHE A 202 -14.51 10.16 -3.00
CA PHE A 202 -13.53 10.53 -4.03
C PHE A 202 -14.19 11.13 -5.27
N GLU A 203 -15.31 10.56 -5.73
CA GLU A 203 -16.07 11.10 -6.85
C GLU A 203 -16.63 12.49 -6.51
N GLU A 204 -17.13 12.68 -5.30
CA GLU A 204 -17.64 13.96 -4.79
C GLU A 204 -16.54 15.06 -4.82
N SER A 205 -15.31 14.75 -4.40
CA SER A 205 -14.22 15.74 -4.44
C SER A 205 -13.79 16.06 -5.87
N LEU A 206 -13.74 15.08 -6.77
CA LEU A 206 -13.48 15.31 -8.19
C LEU A 206 -14.56 16.21 -8.83
N GLU A 207 -15.83 15.93 -8.59
CA GLU A 207 -16.95 16.73 -9.11
C GLU A 207 -16.85 18.18 -8.60
N LYS A 208 -16.63 18.35 -7.29
CA LYS A 208 -16.43 19.66 -6.66
C LYS A 208 -15.26 20.42 -7.30
N SER A 209 -14.15 19.76 -7.58
CA SER A 209 -12.98 20.36 -8.22
C SER A 209 -13.27 20.84 -9.64
N ILE A 210 -14.00 20.03 -10.42
CA ILE A 210 -14.43 20.38 -11.79
C ILE A 210 -15.36 21.60 -11.77
N LEU A 211 -16.35 21.61 -10.87
CA LEU A 211 -17.28 22.73 -10.74
C LEU A 211 -16.58 24.03 -10.33
N GLN A 212 -15.61 23.95 -9.41
CA GLN A 212 -14.81 25.10 -9.01
C GLN A 212 -13.96 25.64 -10.18
N GLN A 213 -13.35 24.78 -10.98
CA GLN A 213 -12.59 25.20 -12.16
C GLN A 213 -13.46 25.92 -13.20
N HIS A 214 -14.71 25.48 -13.41
CA HIS A 214 -15.63 26.16 -14.33
C HIS A 214 -16.04 27.54 -13.81
N LEU A 215 -16.20 27.71 -12.49
CA LEU A 215 -16.51 29.02 -11.89
C LEU A 215 -15.32 29.98 -11.99
N GLU A 216 -14.12 29.51 -11.67
CA GLU A 216 -12.87 30.30 -11.79
C GLU A 216 -12.62 30.73 -13.25
N GLY A 217 -12.80 29.82 -14.22
CA GLY A 217 -12.57 30.11 -15.64
C GLY A 217 -13.58 31.07 -16.28
N VAL A 218 -14.75 31.30 -15.67
CA VAL A 218 -15.73 32.29 -16.15
C VAL A 218 -15.39 33.69 -15.67
N GLU A 219 -14.75 33.83 -14.51
CA GLU A 219 -14.33 35.14 -13.98
C GLU A 219 -13.14 35.72 -14.75
N ASP A 220 -12.21 34.87 -15.22
CA ASP A 220 -11.06 35.29 -16.05
C ASP A 220 -11.45 35.69 -17.49
N ALA A 221 -12.64 35.29 -17.96
CA ALA A 221 -13.13 35.62 -19.29
C ALA A 221 -13.89 36.97 -19.37
N GLN A 222 -14.11 37.67 -18.25
CA GLN A 222 -15.04 38.82 -18.19
C GLN A 222 -14.40 40.22 -18.19
N TRP A 223 -13.09 40.40 -18.40
CA TRP A 223 -12.49 41.75 -18.51
C TRP A 223 -11.39 41.88 -19.57
N GLY A 224 -11.60 41.30 -20.75
CA GLY A 224 -11.00 41.92 -21.95
C GLY A 224 -11.69 43.27 -22.15
N GLU A 225 -10.97 44.38 -21.96
CA GLU A 225 -11.46 45.73 -22.29
C GLU A 225 -12.18 45.71 -23.65
N PRO A 226 -13.29 46.46 -23.82
CA PRO A 226 -13.94 46.55 -25.11
C PRO A 226 -12.88 46.95 -26.14
N ILE A 227 -12.62 46.05 -27.10
CA ILE A 227 -11.69 46.30 -28.20
C ILE A 227 -12.06 47.67 -28.76
N ALA A 228 -11.16 48.64 -28.59
CA ALA A 228 -11.39 49.99 -29.06
C ALA A 228 -11.77 49.91 -30.54
N GLU A 229 -12.96 50.41 -30.90
CA GLU A 229 -13.41 50.56 -32.29
C GLU A 229 -12.36 51.43 -33.01
N GLY A 230 -11.38 50.79 -33.65
CA GLY A 230 -10.24 51.46 -34.27
C GLY A 230 -8.89 50.75 -34.17
N ALA A 231 -8.78 49.61 -33.48
CA ALA A 231 -7.57 48.79 -33.57
C ALA A 231 -7.42 48.20 -34.98
N GLU A 232 -6.63 48.85 -35.83
CA GLU A 232 -6.19 48.33 -37.12
C GLU A 232 -5.52 46.98 -36.90
N TRP A 233 -6.07 45.94 -37.52
CA TRP A 233 -5.45 44.62 -37.58
C TRP A 233 -4.08 44.76 -38.23
N GLN A 234 -3.01 44.76 -37.42
CA GLN A 234 -1.67 44.53 -37.96
C GLN A 234 -1.65 43.11 -38.50
N SER A 235 -1.61 43.00 -39.83
CA SER A 235 -1.30 41.79 -40.57
C SER A 235 -0.02 41.22 -39.98
N TRP A 236 -0.12 40.08 -39.30
CA TRP A 236 1.05 39.26 -39.03
C TRP A 236 1.41 38.64 -40.37
N ASP A 237 2.30 39.32 -41.09
CA ASP A 237 3.01 38.72 -42.21
C ASP A 237 3.80 37.55 -41.62
N LEU A 238 3.23 36.35 -41.74
CA LEU A 238 3.88 35.09 -41.42
C LEU A 238 5.12 35.01 -42.32
N GLU A 239 6.29 35.32 -41.75
CA GLU A 239 7.56 34.98 -42.35
C GLU A 239 7.59 33.44 -42.45
N GLU A 240 7.40 32.94 -43.68
CA GLU A 240 7.61 31.55 -44.05
C GLU A 240 9.09 31.22 -43.78
N ASP A 241 9.38 30.72 -42.58
CA ASP A 241 10.68 30.17 -42.23
C ASP A 241 11.00 29.01 -43.18
N SER A 242 11.94 29.31 -44.08
CA SER A 242 12.46 28.47 -45.13
C SER A 242 13.07 27.18 -44.59
N GLU A 243 12.78 26.10 -45.30
CA GLU A 243 13.30 24.74 -45.14
C GLU A 243 14.83 24.69 -44.99
N ASP A 244 15.33 24.48 -43.77
CA ASP A 244 16.72 24.11 -43.56
C ASP A 244 16.91 22.59 -43.74
N SER A 245 17.51 22.29 -44.89
CA SER A 245 18.11 21.04 -45.35
C SER A 245 18.78 20.20 -44.24
N PHE A 246 18.16 19.07 -43.88
CA PHE A 246 18.84 17.98 -43.15
C PHE A 246 19.91 17.32 -44.03
N GLY A 247 21.18 17.59 -43.72
CA GLY A 247 22.32 16.86 -44.25
C GLY A 247 22.38 15.45 -43.66
N LEU A 248 22.30 14.44 -44.52
CA LEU A 248 22.64 13.06 -44.21
C LEU A 248 24.16 12.94 -44.05
N GLY A 249 24.62 12.71 -42.82
CA GLY A 249 25.97 12.23 -42.55
C GLY A 249 25.95 10.72 -42.41
N ASP A 250 26.51 10.04 -43.41
CA ASP A 250 26.93 8.64 -43.33
C ASP A 250 28.16 8.54 -42.42
N GLU A 251 28.11 7.64 -41.42
CA GLU A 251 29.26 6.86 -40.92
C GLU A 251 28.79 5.65 -40.08
#